data_AF-A0A2N8MM70-F1
#
_entry.id   AF-A0A2N8MM70-F1
#
_cell.length_a   1.000
_cell.length_b   1.000
_cell.length_c   1.000
_cell.angle_alpha   90.00
_cell.angle_beta   90.00
_cell.angle_gamma   90.00
#
_symmetry.space_group_name_H-M   'P 1'
#
loop_
_entity.id
_entity.type
_entity.pdbx_description
1 polymer ?
#
loop_
_entity_poly.entity_id
_entity_poly.type
_entity_poly.pdbx_seq_one_letter_code
_entity_poly.pdbx_strand_id
1 'polypeptide(L)'
;MSETTLSPAPPSGSSDPADELVAMRDSVRFYRARAEQLQYALDHRLPIEQAKGILAERYQIDIDAAFELLRSFCRNNNMKIHDVARTLVEQPSEGDRRVPC
;
A
#
# COMPACT_ATOMS: atom_id res chain seq x y z
N MET A 1 18.25 11.59 -6.28
CA MET A 1 18.32 10.25 -5.67
C MET A 1 17.77 9.26 -6.67
N SER A 2 18.60 8.86 -7.63
CA SER A 2 18.19 8.02 -8.77
C SER A 2 19.13 6.84 -8.83
N GLU A 3 18.89 5.82 -8.01
CA GLU A 3 19.46 4.49 -8.25
C GLU A 3 18.53 3.76 -9.22
N THR A 4 18.72 4.08 -10.50
CA THR A 4 18.37 3.18 -11.61
C THR A 4 19.59 2.30 -11.83
N THR A 5 19.59 1.11 -11.24
CA THR A 5 20.45 -0.04 -11.56
C THR A 5 19.99 -1.14 -10.60
N LEU A 6 19.81 -2.40 -10.94
CA LEU A 6 20.47 -3.22 -11.93
C LEU A 6 19.55 -4.45 -12.09
N SER A 7 19.00 -4.65 -13.29
CA SER A 7 18.49 -5.98 -13.66
C SER A 7 19.67 -6.95 -13.52
N PRO A 8 19.52 -8.14 -12.90
CA PRO A 8 20.57 -9.15 -13.00
C PRO A 8 20.73 -9.48 -14.49
N ALA A 9 21.89 -9.15 -15.04
CA ALA A 9 22.24 -9.55 -16.40
C ALA A 9 22.48 -11.07 -16.38
N PRO A 10 21.95 -11.83 -17.36
CA PRO A 10 22.27 -13.25 -17.46
C PRO A 10 23.78 -13.42 -17.72
N PRO A 11 24.43 -14.44 -17.13
CA PRO A 11 25.84 -14.71 -17.42
C PRO A 11 25.97 -15.12 -18.89
N SER A 12 26.59 -14.26 -19.69
CA SER A 12 26.97 -14.56 -21.06
C SER A 12 28.21 -15.45 -21.07
N GLY A 13 28.04 -16.71 -21.49
CA GLY A 13 29.14 -17.60 -21.87
C GLY A 13 29.33 -18.79 -20.93
N SER A 14 29.04 -19.98 -21.45
CA SER A 14 29.22 -21.32 -20.84
C SER A 14 28.59 -21.51 -19.44
N SER A 15 27.27 -21.59 -19.35
CA SER A 15 26.57 -21.86 -18.09
C SER A 15 26.65 -23.34 -17.72
N ASP A 16 27.38 -23.65 -16.66
CA ASP A 16 27.08 -24.82 -15.86
C ASP A 16 25.58 -24.73 -15.49
N PRO A 17 24.76 -25.78 -15.67
CA PRO A 17 23.37 -25.76 -15.22
C PRO A 17 23.22 -25.34 -13.75
N ALA A 18 24.27 -25.53 -12.92
CA ALA A 18 24.31 -24.99 -11.58
C ALA A 18 24.25 -23.44 -11.52
N ASP A 19 24.99 -22.74 -12.38
CA ASP A 19 25.03 -21.27 -12.40
C ASP A 19 23.70 -20.67 -12.84
N GLU A 20 23.03 -21.30 -13.81
CA GLU A 20 21.72 -20.86 -14.30
C GLU A 20 20.63 -21.00 -13.20
N LEU A 21 20.68 -22.07 -12.41
CA LEU A 21 19.76 -22.28 -11.28
C LEU A 21 19.99 -21.28 -10.15
N VAL A 22 21.25 -20.89 -9.89
CA VAL A 22 21.59 -19.83 -8.92
C VAL A 22 21.04 -18.49 -9.40
N ALA A 23 21.28 -18.12 -10.67
CA ALA A 23 20.78 -16.86 -11.24
C ALA A 23 19.23 -16.78 -11.22
N MET A 24 18.55 -17.88 -11.52
CA MET A 24 17.09 -17.96 -11.43
C MET A 24 16.60 -17.79 -9.99
N ARG A 25 17.24 -18.46 -9.02
CA ARG A 25 16.89 -18.35 -7.60
C ARG A 25 17.03 -16.91 -7.09
N ASP A 26 18.12 -16.26 -7.43
CA ASP A 26 18.39 -14.89 -7.00
C ASP A 26 17.38 -13.91 -7.63
N SER A 27 17.03 -14.12 -8.90
CA SER A 27 15.97 -13.37 -9.58
C SER A 27 14.62 -13.54 -8.86
N VAL A 28 14.23 -14.77 -8.51
CA VAL A 28 12.98 -15.04 -7.76
C VAL A 28 13.01 -14.36 -6.39
N ARG A 29 14.14 -14.39 -5.68
CA ARG A 29 14.29 -13.70 -4.38
C ARG A 29 14.15 -12.19 -4.52
N PHE A 30 14.77 -11.60 -5.54
CA PHE A 30 14.69 -10.18 -5.82
C PHE A 30 13.25 -9.73 -6.07
N TYR A 31 12.52 -10.42 -6.97
CA TYR A 31 11.13 -10.05 -7.27
C TYR A 31 10.19 -10.26 -6.09
N ARG A 32 10.39 -11.30 -5.26
CA ARG A 32 9.62 -11.51 -4.04
C ARG A 32 9.80 -10.38 -3.02
N ALA A 33 11.04 -10.02 -2.72
CA ALA A 33 11.33 -8.93 -1.80
C ALA A 33 10.70 -7.61 -2.29
N ARG A 34 10.68 -7.38 -3.61
CA ARG A 34 10.04 -6.19 -4.18
C ARG A 34 8.52 -6.23 -4.06
N ALA A 35 7.91 -7.38 -4.32
CA ALA A 35 6.47 -7.56 -4.14
C ALA A 35 6.05 -7.31 -2.69
N GLU A 36 6.82 -7.80 -1.71
CA GLU A 36 6.58 -7.57 -0.28
C GLU A 36 6.66 -6.08 0.09
N GLN A 37 7.66 -5.35 -0.41
CA GLN A 37 7.77 -3.90 -0.20
C GLN A 37 6.57 -3.12 -0.76
N LEU A 38 6.10 -3.51 -1.95
CA LEU A 38 4.93 -2.88 -2.58
C LEU A 38 3.66 -3.22 -1.81
N GLN A 39 3.49 -4.48 -1.40
CA GLN A 39 2.35 -4.92 -0.61
C GLN A 39 2.30 -4.16 0.72
N TYR A 40 3.44 -4.01 1.40
CA TYR A 40 3.54 -3.18 2.61
C TYR A 40 3.09 -1.73 2.35
N ALA A 41 3.56 -1.12 1.27
CA ALA A 41 3.16 0.23 0.91
C ALA A 41 1.64 0.35 0.67
N LEU A 42 1.02 -0.64 0.02
CA LEU A 42 -0.42 -0.71 -0.20
C LEU A 42 -1.17 -0.88 1.11
N ASP A 43 -0.76 -1.85 1.93
CA ASP A 43 -1.41 -2.19 3.20
C ASP A 43 -1.44 -0.99 4.15
N HIS A 44 -0.44 -0.10 4.08
CA HIS A 44 -0.33 1.05 4.98
C HIS A 44 -0.86 2.36 4.41
N ARG A 45 -0.70 2.62 3.11
CA ARG A 45 -1.10 3.91 2.52
C ARG A 45 -2.53 3.93 2.01
N LEU A 46 -2.97 2.85 1.37
CA LEU A 46 -4.26 2.82 0.69
C LEU A 46 -5.45 3.04 1.65
N PRO A 47 -5.53 2.39 2.83
CA PRO A 47 -6.64 2.60 3.75
C PRO A 47 -6.77 4.06 4.21
N ILE A 48 -5.65 4.76 4.38
CA ILE A 48 -5.63 6.16 4.81
C ILE A 48 -6.20 7.06 3.71
N GLU A 49 -5.81 6.86 2.44
CA GLU A 49 -6.35 7.64 1.33
C GLU A 49 -7.86 7.36 1.12
N GLN A 50 -8.29 6.11 1.24
CA GLN A 50 -9.71 5.75 1.17
C GLN A 50 -10.51 6.39 2.31
N ALA A 51 -10.00 6.33 3.56
CA ALA A 51 -10.63 6.96 4.71
C ALA A 51 -10.73 8.48 4.54
N LYS A 52 -9.71 9.15 4.00
CA LYS A 52 -9.77 10.57 3.65
C LYS A 52 -10.90 10.86 2.65
N GLY A 53 -11.05 10.04 1.62
CA GLY A 53 -12.15 10.16 0.65
C GLY A 53 -13.54 10.01 1.30
N ILE A 54 -13.72 8.99 2.14
CA ILE A 54 -14.97 8.76 2.88
C ILE A 54 -15.30 9.95 3.79
N LEU A 55 -14.30 10.49 4.52
CA LEU A 55 -14.50 11.61 5.42
C LEU A 55 -14.76 12.92 4.66
N ALA A 56 -14.04 13.17 3.56
CA ALA A 56 -14.25 14.34 2.71
C ALA A 56 -15.68 14.37 2.15
N GLU A 57 -16.17 13.24 1.64
CA GLU A 57 -17.53 13.10 1.12
C GLU A 57 -18.58 13.24 2.23
N ARG A 58 -18.40 12.53 3.35
CA ARG A 58 -19.37 12.54 4.45
C ARG A 58 -19.52 13.91 5.12
N TYR A 59 -18.41 14.63 5.31
CA TYR A 59 -18.40 15.92 6.01
C TYR A 59 -18.40 17.11 5.06
N GLN A 60 -18.39 16.89 3.74
CA GLN A 60 -18.33 17.94 2.71
C GLN A 60 -17.15 18.91 2.93
N ILE A 61 -15.99 18.33 3.19
CA ILE A 61 -14.72 19.04 3.43
C ILE A 61 -13.68 18.62 2.41
N ASP A 62 -12.62 19.41 2.26
CA ASP A 62 -11.49 19.03 1.42
C ASP A 62 -10.70 17.85 2.02
N ILE A 63 -9.86 17.25 1.17
CA ILE A 63 -9.08 16.05 1.48
C ILE A 63 -8.03 16.29 2.60
N ASP A 64 -7.51 17.50 2.71
CA ASP A 64 -6.50 17.84 3.72
C ASP A 64 -7.17 18.04 5.08
N ALA A 65 -8.32 18.72 5.12
CA ALA A 65 -9.18 18.85 6.29
C ALA A 65 -9.68 17.49 6.79
N ALA A 66 -10.04 16.58 5.89
CA ALA A 66 -10.39 15.20 6.23
C ALA A 66 -9.23 14.45 6.90
N PHE A 67 -8.00 14.66 6.43
CA PHE A 67 -6.82 14.05 7.04
C PHE A 67 -6.52 14.62 8.42
N GLU A 68 -6.64 15.93 8.61
CA GLU A 68 -6.47 16.57 9.92
C GLU A 68 -7.56 16.14 10.91
N LEU A 69 -8.80 15.96 10.45
CA LEU A 69 -9.90 15.40 11.24
C LEU A 69 -9.57 13.98 11.71
N LEU A 70 -9.14 13.11 10.79
CA LEU A 70 -8.71 11.75 11.12
C LEU A 70 -7.55 11.75 12.12
N ARG A 71 -6.54 12.60 11.93
CA ARG A 71 -5.38 12.72 12.82
C ARG A 71 -5.78 13.20 14.21
N SER A 72 -6.67 14.19 14.29
CA SER A 72 -7.17 14.75 15.54
C SER A 72 -7.96 13.70 16.32
N PHE A 73 -8.83 12.95 15.64
CA PHE A 73 -9.55 11.83 16.25
C PHE A 73 -8.57 10.79 16.82
N CYS A 74 -7.58 10.36 16.04
CA CYS A 74 -6.61 9.36 16.49
C CYS A 74 -5.80 9.83 17.70
N ARG A 75 -5.37 11.10 17.69
CA ARG A 75 -4.61 11.70 18.80
C ARG A 75 -5.43 11.76 20.09
N ASN A 76 -6.69 12.19 19.99
CA ASN A 76 -7.57 12.34 21.15
C ASN A 76 -7.98 10.99 21.75
N ASN A 77 -7.97 9.91 20.94
CA ASN A 77 -8.31 8.56 21.36
C ASN A 77 -7.08 7.65 21.58
N ASN A 78 -5.87 8.19 21.42
CA ASN A 78 -4.61 7.44 21.50
C ASN A 78 -4.58 6.18 20.60
N MET A 79 -5.13 6.30 19.39
CA MET A 79 -5.25 5.23 18.40
C MET A 79 -4.26 5.42 17.25
N LYS A 80 -3.90 4.32 16.58
CA LYS A 80 -3.08 4.39 15.37
C LYS A 80 -3.97 4.79 14.19
N ILE A 81 -3.49 5.76 13.40
CA ILE A 81 -4.24 6.28 12.24
C ILE A 81 -4.59 5.19 11.22
N HIS A 82 -3.71 4.20 11.07
CA HIS A 82 -3.90 3.09 10.16
C HIS A 82 -5.02 2.15 10.59
N ASP A 83 -5.09 1.81 11.88
CA ASP A 83 -6.15 0.95 12.43
C ASP A 83 -7.52 1.62 12.31
N VAL A 84 -7.59 2.93 12.59
CA VAL A 84 -8.81 3.73 12.44
C VAL A 84 -9.21 3.83 10.97
N ALA A 85 -8.27 4.11 10.07
CA ALA A 85 -8.54 4.20 8.64
C ALA A 85 -9.07 2.87 8.07
N ARG A 86 -8.47 1.73 8.46
CA ARG A 86 -8.97 0.40 8.09
C ARG A 86 -10.39 0.18 8.58
N THR A 87 -10.65 0.49 9.85
CA THR A 87 -11.98 0.38 10.45
C THR A 87 -13.01 1.22 9.70
N LEU A 88 -12.65 2.44 9.28
CA LEU A 88 -13.54 3.32 8.51
C LEU A 88 -13.84 2.79 7.11
N VAL A 89 -12.87 2.13 6.45
CA VAL A 89 -13.05 1.54 5.12
C VAL A 89 -13.89 0.25 5.19
N GLU A 90 -13.70 -0.55 6.23
CA GLU A 90 -14.46 -1.79 6.45
C GLU A 90 -15.91 -1.53 6.87
N GLN A 91 -16.20 -0.34 7.40
CA GLN A 91 -17.57 0.08 7.74
C GLN A 91 -18.25 0.66 6.49
N PRO A 92 -19.24 -0.03 5.89
CA PRO A 92 -20.05 0.57 4.83
C PRO A 92 -20.72 1.82 5.39
N SER A 93 -20.43 2.98 4.79
CA SER A 93 -21.14 4.21 5.12
C SER A 93 -22.65 3.95 4.91
N GLU A 94 -23.50 4.47 5.79
CA GLU A 94 -24.94 4.24 5.67
C GLU A 94 -25.52 4.71 4.31
N GLY A 95 -24.78 5.55 3.58
CA GLY A 95 -25.10 6.02 2.23
C GLY A 95 -24.81 5.02 1.09
N ASP A 96 -23.90 4.06 1.27
CA ASP A 96 -23.53 3.07 0.23
C ASP A 96 -24.52 1.89 0.14
N ARG A 97 -25.46 1.78 1.09
CA ARG A 97 -26.60 0.83 1.03
C ARG A 97 -27.60 1.13 -0.10
N ARG A 98 -27.38 2.17 -0.92
CA ARG A 98 -28.23 2.53 -2.06
C ARG A 98 -27.52 2.30 -3.39
N VAL A 99 -27.23 1.05 -3.72
CA VAL A 99 -27.03 0.65 -5.12
C VAL A 99 -28.02 -0.45 -5.47
N PRO A 100 -29.25 -0.10 -5.92
CA PRO A 100 -30.00 -0.99 -6.80
C PRO A 100 -29.38 -0.91 -8.20
N CYS A 101 -29.00 -2.08 -8.72
CA CYS A 101 -28.44 -2.44 -10.03
C CYS A 101 -28.28 -1.36 -11.10
#